data_AF-A0A6B3GCJ9-F1
#
_entry.id   AF-A0A6B3GCJ9-F1
#
_cell.length_a   1.000
_cell.length_b   1.000
_cell.length_c   1.000
_cell.angle_alpha   90.00
_cell.angle_beta   90.00
_cell.angle_gamma   90.00
#
_symmetry.space_group_name_H-M   'P 1'
#
loop_
_entity.id
_entity.type
_entity.pdbx_description
1 polymer ?
#
loop_
_entity_poly.entity_id
_entity_poly.type
_entity_poly.pdbx_seq_one_letter_code
_entity_poly.pdbx_strand_id
1 'polypeptide(L)'
;AEPDLSGPVLWLNPDVDMSAGKTMAQAGHGAQLAWWELSETERKAWREAGFPLSVATPGAERWRELTASGLPVVRDAGFTEIAPGSCTVIADHPALRR
;
A
#
# COMPACT_ATOMS: atom_id res chain seq x y z
N ALA A 1 12.51 -3.52 10.29
CA ALA A 1 13.32 -2.43 9.74
C ALA A 1 12.38 -1.26 9.48
N GLU A 2 12.81 -0.03 9.72
CA GLU A 2 12.01 1.14 9.33
C GLU A 2 11.93 1.19 7.80
N PRO A 3 10.75 1.54 7.23
CA PRO A 3 10.60 1.63 5.79
C PRO A 3 11.42 2.79 5.24
N ASP A 4 12.02 2.62 4.06
CA ASP A 4 12.60 3.73 3.32
C ASP A 4 11.47 4.62 2.78
N LEU A 5 11.36 5.82 3.34
CA LEU A 5 10.33 6.80 3.01
C LEU A 5 10.67 7.65 1.77
N SER A 6 11.85 7.46 1.17
CA SER A 6 12.24 8.13 -0.08
C SER A 6 11.55 7.52 -1.30
N GLY A 7 11.17 6.25 -1.20
CA GLY A 7 10.45 5.50 -2.24
C GLY A 7 8.99 5.19 -1.86
N PRO A 8 8.32 4.37 -2.67
CA PRO A 8 6.97 3.89 -2.39
C PRO A 8 6.92 3.05 -1.12
N VAL A 9 5.88 3.26 -0.31
CA VAL A 9 5.62 2.45 0.89
C VAL A 9 4.21 1.86 0.81
N LEU A 10 4.11 0.55 1.01
CA LEU A 10 2.85 -0.15 1.19
C LEU A 10 2.58 -0.31 2.68
N TRP A 11 1.59 0.45 3.17
CA TRP A 11 1.22 0.44 4.58
C TRP A 11 0.15 -0.60 4.85
N LEU A 12 0.49 -1.63 5.63
CA LEU A 12 -0.44 -2.65 6.09
C LEU A 12 -1.34 -2.08 7.19
N ASN A 13 -2.63 -2.46 7.20
CA ASN A 13 -3.53 -2.09 8.28
C ASN A 13 -3.04 -2.70 9.61
N PRO A 14 -2.76 -1.89 10.66
CA PRO A 14 -2.31 -2.40 11.96
C PRO A 14 -3.39 -3.17 12.72
N ASP A 15 -4.67 -2.99 12.39
CA ASP A 15 -5.81 -3.55 13.12
C ASP A 15 -6.33 -4.87 12.52
N VAL A 16 -5.65 -5.40 11.50
CA VAL A 16 -6.08 -6.59 10.76
C VAL A 16 -4.96 -7.61 10.67
N ASP A 17 -5.13 -8.72 11.38
CA ASP A 17 -4.24 -9.86 11.27
C ASP A 17 -4.42 -10.56 9.92
N MET A 18 -3.31 -10.81 9.24
CA MET A 18 -3.27 -11.49 7.95
C MET A 18 -2.21 -12.59 7.97
N SER A 19 -2.54 -13.74 7.40
CA SER A 19 -1.55 -14.77 7.10
C SER A 19 -0.48 -14.22 6.15
N ALA A 20 0.73 -14.78 6.17
CA ALA A 20 1.82 -14.33 5.32
C ALA A 20 1.44 -14.31 3.82
N GLY A 21 0.75 -15.35 3.34
CA GLY A 21 0.27 -15.41 1.96
C GLY A 21 -0.74 -14.32 1.62
N LYS A 22 -1.65 -14.00 2.55
CA LYS A 22 -2.61 -12.91 2.37
C LYS A 22 -1.92 -11.55 2.38
N THR A 23 -0.98 -11.33 3.29
CA THR A 23 -0.16 -10.11 3.34
C THR A 23 0.59 -9.89 2.02
N MET A 24 1.23 -10.94 1.48
CA MET A 24 1.91 -10.87 0.18
C MET A 24 0.96 -10.49 -0.96
N ALA A 25 -0.21 -11.13 -1.01
CA ALA A 25 -1.23 -10.80 -2.01
C ALA A 25 -1.65 -9.33 -1.87
N GLN A 26 -2.10 -8.90 -0.69
CA GLN A 26 -2.59 -7.53 -0.49
C GLN A 26 -1.51 -6.48 -0.77
N ALA A 27 -0.25 -6.73 -0.45
CA ALA A 27 0.87 -5.87 -0.84
C ALA A 27 1.01 -5.79 -2.38
N GLY A 28 0.96 -6.92 -3.09
CA GLY A 28 0.97 -6.95 -4.56
C GLY A 28 -0.19 -6.15 -5.17
N HIS A 29 -1.39 -6.29 -4.62
CA HIS A 29 -2.55 -5.48 -5.02
C HIS A 29 -2.33 -3.97 -4.75
N GLY A 30 -1.71 -3.60 -3.63
CA GLY A 30 -1.37 -2.22 -3.31
C GLY A 30 -0.40 -1.62 -4.34
N ALA A 31 0.66 -2.36 -4.70
CA ALA A 31 1.60 -1.94 -5.74
C ALA A 31 0.91 -1.78 -7.10
N GLN A 32 -0.02 -2.68 -7.45
CA GLN A 32 -0.80 -2.64 -8.69
C GLN A 32 -1.71 -1.40 -8.74
N LEU A 33 -2.41 -1.07 -7.65
CA LEU A 33 -3.25 0.13 -7.60
C LEU A 33 -2.41 1.40 -7.76
N ALA A 34 -1.27 1.50 -7.07
CA ALA A 34 -0.34 2.62 -7.28
C ALA A 34 0.11 2.70 -8.73
N TRP A 35 0.53 1.58 -9.33
CA TRP A 35 0.94 1.53 -10.73
C TRP A 35 -0.12 2.10 -11.67
N TRP A 36 -1.41 1.78 -11.46
CA TRP A 36 -2.49 2.29 -12.31
C TRP A 36 -2.73 3.80 -12.21
N GLU A 37 -2.48 4.40 -11.06
CA GLU A 37 -2.62 5.86 -10.87
C GLU A 37 -1.42 6.66 -11.37
N LEU A 38 -0.25 6.02 -11.52
CA LEU A 38 0.95 6.68 -12.03
C LEU A 38 0.84 7.03 -13.53
N SER A 39 1.42 8.17 -13.89
CA SER A 39 1.68 8.55 -15.28
C SER A 39 2.71 7.62 -15.94
N GLU A 40 2.81 7.68 -17.26
CA GLU A 40 3.81 6.88 -18.01
C GLU A 40 5.25 7.20 -17.60
N THR A 41 5.56 8.49 -17.34
CA THR A 41 6.88 8.93 -16.91
C THR A 41 7.27 8.34 -15.55
N GLU A 42 6.35 8.36 -14.58
CA GLU A 42 6.60 7.81 -13.23
C GLU A 42 6.71 6.29 -13.26
N ARG A 43 5.86 5.61 -14.04
CA ARG A 43 5.95 4.15 -14.28
C ARG A 43 7.31 3.76 -14.87
N LYS A 44 7.79 4.52 -15.85
CA LYS A 44 9.10 4.29 -16.46
C LYS A 44 10.22 4.46 -15.41
N ALA A 45 10.21 5.54 -14.65
CA ALA A 45 11.22 5.81 -13.63
C ALA A 45 11.26 4.71 -12.56
N TRP A 46 10.10 4.28 -12.06
CA TRP A 46 10.03 3.23 -11.05
C TRP A 46 10.52 1.87 -11.58
N ARG A 47 10.17 1.54 -12.82
CA ARG A 47 10.65 0.33 -13.50
C ARG A 47 12.17 0.35 -13.73
N GLU A 48 12.72 1.46 -14.20
CA GLU A 48 14.16 1.61 -14.44
C GLU A 48 14.99 1.51 -13.15
N ALA A 49 14.42 1.95 -12.02
CA ALA A 49 14.99 1.75 -10.69
C ALA A 49 14.88 0.31 -10.16
N GLY A 50 14.16 -0.59 -10.86
CA GLY A 50 13.96 -1.98 -10.43
C GLY A 50 12.80 -2.21 -9.47
N PHE A 51 11.79 -1.33 -9.48
CA PHE A 51 10.62 -1.36 -8.60
C PHE A 51 10.93 -1.35 -7.09
N PRO A 52 11.84 -0.50 -6.59
CA PRO A 52 12.09 -0.41 -5.15
C PRO A 52 10.82 0.00 -4.41
N LEU A 53 10.52 -0.67 -3.30
CA LEU A 53 9.43 -0.33 -2.40
C LEU A 53 9.70 -0.88 -0.99
N SER A 54 9.07 -0.28 0.00
CA SER A 54 9.00 -0.79 1.37
C SER A 54 7.59 -1.31 1.68
N VAL A 55 7.50 -2.28 2.59
CA VAL A 55 6.24 -2.72 3.19
C VAL A 55 6.38 -2.58 4.70
N ALA A 56 5.43 -1.91 5.35
CA ALA A 56 5.49 -1.66 6.79
C ALA A 56 4.11 -1.52 7.40
N THR A 57 4.04 -1.70 8.72
CA THR A 57 2.82 -1.44 9.51
C THR A 57 3.02 -0.13 10.27
N PRO A 58 2.17 0.89 10.06
CA PRO A 58 2.28 2.16 10.76
C PRO A 58 1.69 2.09 12.17
N GLY A 59 2.01 3.07 13.01
CA GLY A 59 1.26 3.31 14.24
C GLY A 59 -0.16 3.84 13.95
N ALA A 60 -1.05 3.75 14.94
CA ALA A 60 -2.47 4.09 14.79
C ALA A 60 -2.74 5.53 14.32
N GLU A 61 -1.95 6.50 14.76
CA GLU A 61 -2.08 7.90 14.31
C GLU A 61 -1.78 8.05 12.82
N ARG A 62 -0.63 7.52 12.38
CA ARG A 62 -0.25 7.54 10.96
C ARG A 62 -1.25 6.77 10.10
N TRP A 63 -1.83 5.68 10.59
CA TRP A 63 -2.87 4.96 9.88
C TRP A 63 -4.13 5.82 9.65
N ARG A 64 -4.55 6.61 10.64
CA ARG A 64 -5.68 7.55 10.49
C ARG A 64 -5.38 8.63 9.45
N GLU A 65 -4.15 9.13 9.37
CA GLU A 65 -3.76 10.09 8.32
C GLU A 65 -3.79 9.45 6.93
N LEU A 66 -3.19 8.26 6.79
CA LEU A 66 -3.11 7.54 5.53
C LEU A 66 -4.52 7.23 4.99
N THR A 67 -5.43 6.78 5.85
CA THR A 67 -6.82 6.47 5.46
C THR A 67 -7.61 7.72 5.00
N ALA A 68 -7.22 8.91 5.43
CA ALA A 68 -7.81 10.18 5.01
C ALA A 68 -7.11 10.84 3.79
N SER A 69 -5.96 10.30 3.35
CA SER A 69 -5.09 10.95 2.36
C SER A 69 -5.63 10.95 0.92
N GLY A 70 -6.60 10.08 0.61
CA GLY A 70 -7.05 9.84 -0.77
C GLY A 70 -6.05 9.05 -1.63
N LEU A 71 -4.99 8.50 -1.02
CA LEU A 71 -4.07 7.57 -1.69
C LEU A 71 -4.78 6.26 -2.07
N PRO A 72 -4.25 5.50 -3.05
CA PRO A 72 -4.83 4.23 -3.46
C PRO A 72 -4.93 3.24 -2.29
N VAL A 73 -6.08 2.60 -2.16
CA VAL A 73 -6.41 1.70 -1.05
C VAL A 73 -6.91 0.36 -1.56
N VAL A 74 -6.31 -0.71 -1.04
CA VAL A 74 -6.83 -2.07 -1.21
C VAL A 74 -7.91 -2.30 -0.17
N ARG A 75 -9.06 -2.81 -0.62
CA ARG A 75 -10.15 -3.27 0.24
C ARG A 75 -10.40 -4.74 -0.03
N ASP A 76 -10.30 -5.56 1.01
CA ASP A 76 -10.60 -6.99 0.87
C ASP A 76 -12.11 -7.20 0.74
N ALA A 77 -12.52 -8.00 -0.25
CA ALA A 77 -13.92 -8.33 -0.51
C ALA A 77 -14.51 -9.29 0.56
N GLY A 78 -13.67 -9.87 1.42
CA GLY A 78 -14.10 -10.48 2.68
C GLY A 78 -14.67 -11.90 2.55
N PHE A 79 -13.99 -12.78 1.80
CA PHE A 79 -14.49 -14.15 1.59
C PHE A 79 -14.09 -15.19 2.65
N THR A 80 -13.14 -14.91 3.56
CA THR A 80 -12.68 -15.97 4.48
C THR A 80 -12.21 -15.54 5.88
N GLU A 81 -11.73 -14.32 6.13
CA GLU A 81 -11.03 -14.02 7.42
C GLU A 81 -11.16 -12.57 7.93
N ILE A 82 -11.59 -11.61 7.10
CA ILE A 82 -11.60 -10.17 7.41
C ILE A 82 -13.00 -9.64 7.15
N ALA A 83 -13.48 -8.70 7.97
CA ALA A 83 -14.76 -8.04 7.72
C ALA A 83 -14.77 -7.44 6.30
N PRO A 84 -15.79 -7.73 5.48
CA PRO A 84 -15.88 -7.21 4.11
C PRO A 84 -15.70 -5.68 4.06
N GLY A 85 -14.90 -5.20 3.12
CA GLY A 85 -14.67 -3.76 2.91
C GLY A 85 -13.57 -3.14 3.78
N SER A 86 -12.91 -3.93 4.63
CA SER A 86 -11.75 -3.49 5.42
C SER A 86 -10.63 -2.99 4.52
N CYS A 87 -10.09 -1.80 4.82
CA CYS A 87 -8.86 -1.31 4.21
C CYS A 87 -7.71 -2.21 4.66
N THR A 88 -7.00 -2.87 3.76
CA THR A 88 -5.91 -3.79 4.11
C THR A 88 -4.55 -3.18 3.84
N VAL A 89 -4.41 -2.44 2.74
CA VAL A 89 -3.16 -1.79 2.32
C VAL A 89 -3.45 -0.41 1.75
N ILE A 90 -2.64 0.58 2.12
CA ILE A 90 -2.59 1.89 1.47
C ILE A 90 -1.26 2.03 0.74
N ALA A 91 -1.31 2.41 -0.53
CA ALA A 91 -0.12 2.59 -1.36
C ALA A 91 0.32 4.05 -1.36
N ASP A 92 1.37 4.34 -0.60
CA ASP A 92 1.94 5.68 -0.46
C ASP A 92 3.14 5.83 -1.41
N HIS A 93 2.85 6.19 -2.65
CA HIS A 93 3.87 6.48 -3.66
C HIS A 93 4.16 8.01 -3.66
N PRO A 94 5.43 8.47 -3.59
CA PRO A 94 5.75 9.89 -3.52
C PRO A 94 5.11 10.73 -4.64
N ALA A 95 5.04 10.18 -5.84
CA ALA A 95 4.43 10.83 -7.00
C ALA A 95 2.89 10.93 -6.96
N LEU A 96 2.22 10.24 -6.03
CA LEU A 96 0.76 10.30 -5.84
C LEU A 96 0.35 11.21 -4.67
N ARG A 97 1.31 11.73 -3.91
CA ARG A 97 1.04 12.73 -2.86
C ARG A 97 0.71 14.05 -3.55
N ARG A 98 -0.49 14.58 -3.28
CA ARG A 98 -0.95 15.88 -3.80
C ARG A 98 -0.44 17.04 -2.93
#